data_AF-A0A9Q0YSR2-F1
#
_entry.id   AF-A0A9Q0YSR2-F1
#
_cell.length_a   1.000
_cell.length_b   1.000
_cell.length_c   1.000
_cell.angle_alpha   90.00
_cell.angle_beta   90.00
_cell.angle_gamma   90.00
#
_symmetry.space_group_name_H-M   'P 1'
#
loop_
_entity.id
_entity.type
_entity.pdbx_description
1 polymer ?
#
loop_
_entity_poly.entity_id
_entity_poly.type
_entity_poly.pdbx_seq_one_letter_code
_entity_poly.pdbx_strand_id
1 'polypeptide(L)'
;MASTSGIQKIHKTLTQMQKNLECSICLELLQDPVLTKCEHHFCNFCILALLQSKRRPSAPCPLCKEPITKRSLTTHSTLKSIVTAFQSVVAAIESDTGQKCEYSQGVGRRNNMHTFEQYLWMVLKHY
;
A
#
# COMPACT_ATOMS: atom_id res chain seq x y z
N MET A 1 33.63 -19.33 -1.56
CA MET A 1 32.40 -19.03 -2.32
C MET A 1 31.34 -18.65 -1.30
N ALA A 2 31.07 -17.35 -1.13
CA ALA A 2 30.30 -16.84 0.00
C ALA A 2 28.79 -17.13 -0.15
N SER A 3 28.13 -17.30 0.99
CA SER A 3 26.81 -17.90 1.21
C SER A 3 25.62 -17.08 0.65
N THR A 4 25.48 -16.97 -0.68
CA THR A 4 24.35 -16.31 -1.36
C THR A 4 22.97 -16.87 -0.99
N SER A 5 22.91 -18.10 -0.48
CA SER A 5 21.68 -18.76 -0.03
C SER A 5 20.96 -18.03 1.12
N GLY A 6 21.70 -17.38 2.02
CA GLY A 6 21.12 -16.69 3.18
C GLY A 6 20.44 -15.38 2.79
N ILE A 7 21.15 -14.55 2.04
CA ILE A 7 20.66 -13.24 1.55
C ILE A 7 19.42 -13.43 0.67
N GLN A 8 19.41 -14.43 -0.21
CA GLN A 8 18.26 -14.72 -1.06
C GLN A 8 16.99 -15.09 -0.26
N LYS A 9 17.13 -15.80 0.88
CA LYS A 9 16.02 -16.10 1.79
C LYS A 9 15.48 -14.85 2.49
N ILE A 10 16.38 -13.93 2.86
CA ILE A 10 16.00 -12.64 3.45
C ILE A 10 15.20 -11.83 2.44
N HIS A 11 15.68 -11.66 1.20
CA HIS A 11 14.94 -10.97 0.15
C HIS A 11 13.55 -11.56 -0.07
N LYS A 12 13.44 -12.88 -0.19
CA LYS A 12 12.15 -13.57 -0.36
C LYS A 12 11.18 -13.26 0.78
N THR A 13 11.68 -13.27 2.02
CA THR A 13 10.88 -12.95 3.22
C THR A 13 10.41 -11.49 3.19
N LEU A 14 11.28 -10.56 2.83
CA LEU A 14 10.94 -9.14 2.73
C LEU A 14 9.89 -8.90 1.65
N THR A 15 9.99 -9.55 0.49
CA THR A 15 8.97 -9.46 -0.57
C THR A 15 7.61 -9.98 -0.08
N GLN A 16 7.58 -11.06 0.70
CA GLN A 16 6.34 -11.56 1.26
C GLN A 16 5.73 -10.59 2.28
N MET A 17 6.57 -9.97 3.10
CA MET A 17 6.14 -8.98 4.09
C MET A 17 5.63 -7.70 3.42
N GLN A 18 6.27 -7.26 2.33
CA GLN A 18 5.88 -6.10 1.55
C GLN A 18 4.43 -6.19 1.07
N LYS A 19 4.01 -7.33 0.54
CA LYS A 19 2.62 -7.54 0.07
C LYS A 19 1.57 -7.28 1.15
N ASN A 20 1.92 -7.52 2.42
CA ASN A 20 1.01 -7.26 3.55
C ASN A 20 0.97 -5.77 3.94
N LEU A 21 1.93 -4.98 3.47
CA LEU A 21 2.09 -3.56 3.74
C LEU A 21 1.76 -2.69 2.53
N GLU A 22 1.28 -3.29 1.43
CA GLU A 22 0.89 -2.60 0.20
C GLU A 22 -0.57 -2.12 0.25
N CYS A 23 -0.81 -0.94 -0.29
CA CYS A 23 -2.16 -0.44 -0.53
C CYS A 23 -2.75 -1.07 -1.78
N SER A 24 -3.91 -1.71 -1.69
CA SER A 24 -4.56 -2.35 -2.85
C SER A 24 -5.15 -1.38 -3.88
N ILE A 25 -5.02 -0.06 -3.67
CA ILE A 25 -5.44 0.98 -4.62
C ILE A 25 -4.26 1.47 -5.46
N CYS A 26 -3.16 1.90 -4.83
CA CYS A 26 -1.98 2.40 -5.56
C CYS A 26 -0.89 1.35 -5.79
N LEU A 27 -0.99 0.18 -5.16
CA LEU A 27 -0.01 -0.92 -5.22
C LEU A 27 1.40 -0.52 -4.76
N GLU A 28 1.47 0.49 -3.90
CA GLU A 28 2.68 0.94 -3.22
C GLU A 28 2.55 0.67 -1.71
N LEU A 29 3.66 0.73 -0.98
CA LEU A 29 3.64 0.66 0.49
C LEU A 29 2.68 1.71 1.08
N LEU A 30 1.98 1.32 2.14
CA LEU A 30 0.97 2.15 2.81
C LEU A 30 1.59 3.47 3.32
N GLN A 31 1.18 4.57 2.70
CA GLN A 31 1.50 5.93 3.14
C GLN A 31 0.34 6.50 3.97
N ASP A 32 0.63 6.88 5.21
CA ASP A 32 -0.38 7.34 6.18
C ASP A 32 -1.59 6.39 6.23
N PRO A 33 -1.38 5.12 6.65
CA PRO A 33 -2.42 4.10 6.61
C PRO A 33 -3.65 4.50 7.40
N VAL A 34 -4.80 4.24 6.81
CA VAL A 34 -6.11 4.34 7.45
C VAL A 34 -6.78 2.98 7.51
N LEU A 35 -7.38 2.68 8.65
CA LEU A 35 -8.18 1.51 8.93
C LEU A 35 -9.64 1.81 8.63
N THR A 36 -10.28 0.93 7.87
CA THR A 36 -11.73 0.95 7.65
C THR A 36 -12.45 0.11 8.71
N LYS A 37 -13.77 0.28 8.83
CA LYS A 37 -14.60 -0.59 9.70
C LYS A 37 -14.57 -2.07 9.33
N CYS A 38 -14.27 -2.39 8.07
CA CYS A 38 -14.10 -3.78 7.62
C CYS A 38 -12.66 -4.26 7.71
N GLU A 39 -11.84 -3.60 8.54
CA GLU A 39 -10.47 -3.98 8.91
C GLU A 39 -9.45 -4.03 7.76
N HIS A 40 -9.72 -3.31 6.67
CA HIS A 40 -8.80 -3.17 5.56
C HIS A 40 -8.04 -1.85 5.62
N HIS A 41 -6.80 -1.86 5.11
CA HIS A 41 -5.88 -0.74 5.17
C HIS A 41 -5.64 -0.13 3.80
N PHE A 42 -5.65 1.20 3.74
CA PHE A 42 -5.36 1.96 2.52
C PHE A 42 -4.51 3.18 2.85
N CYS A 43 -3.87 3.79 1.85
CA CYS A 43 -3.30 5.12 2.03
C CYS A 43 -4.44 6.13 2.27
N ASN A 44 -4.23 7.08 3.18
CA ASN A 44 -5.23 8.13 3.46
C ASN A 44 -5.67 8.86 2.17
N PHE A 45 -4.72 9.24 1.31
CA PHE A 45 -5.03 9.88 0.04
C PHE A 45 -5.89 9.00 -0.87
N CYS A 46 -5.51 7.73 -1.03
CA CYS A 46 -6.19 6.79 -1.93
C CYS A 46 -7.65 6.57 -1.54
N ILE A 47 -7.93 6.33 -0.26
CA ILE A 47 -9.31 6.09 0.18
C ILE A 47 -10.16 7.36 0.11
N LEU A 48 -9.58 8.53 0.38
CA LEU A 48 -10.29 9.80 0.28
C LEU A 48 -10.62 10.13 -1.17
N ALA A 49 -9.72 9.88 -2.11
CA ALA A 49 -9.98 10.03 -3.54
C ALA A 49 -11.10 9.10 -4.02
N LEU A 50 -11.11 7.83 -3.56
CA LEU A 50 -12.20 6.88 -3.83
C LEU A 50 -13.56 7.39 -3.32
N LEU A 51 -13.59 7.98 -2.13
CA LEU A 51 -14.82 8.51 -1.53
C LEU A 51 -15.28 9.83 -2.18
N GLN A 52 -14.36 10.62 -2.74
CA GLN A 52 -14.68 11.89 -3.41
C GLN A 52 -15.21 11.70 -4.84
N SER A 53 -14.82 10.64 -5.53
CA SER A 53 -15.23 10.43 -6.94
C SER A 53 -16.71 10.07 -7.12
N LYS A 54 -17.41 9.70 -6.03
CA LYS A 54 -18.83 9.34 -6.09
C LYS A 54 -19.69 10.46 -5.54
N ARG A 55 -20.79 10.76 -6.23
CA ARG A 55 -21.89 11.61 -5.70
C ARG A 55 -22.65 10.96 -4.52
N ARG A 56 -22.11 9.90 -3.92
CA ARG A 56 -22.73 9.07 -2.88
C ARG A 56 -21.94 9.25 -1.57
N PRO A 57 -22.61 9.19 -0.40
CA PRO A 57 -21.96 9.37 0.91
C PRO A 57 -21.05 8.19 1.31
N SER A 58 -21.08 7.09 0.54
CA SER A 58 -20.31 5.88 0.78
C SER A 58 -19.77 5.28 -0.53
N ALA A 59 -18.71 4.48 -0.41
CA ALA A 59 -18.16 3.67 -1.50
C ALA A 59 -17.91 2.22 -1.01
N PRO A 60 -18.03 1.20 -1.87
CA PRO A 60 -17.70 -0.16 -1.50
C PRO A 60 -16.19 -0.33 -1.29
N CYS A 61 -15.80 -1.10 -0.28
CA CYS A 61 -14.42 -1.51 -0.05
C CYS A 61 -13.87 -2.25 -1.29
N PRO A 62 -12.69 -1.85 -1.82
CA PRO A 62 -12.07 -2.56 -2.95
C PRO A 62 -11.78 -4.05 -2.70
N LEU A 63 -11.69 -4.48 -1.43
CA LEU A 63 -11.30 -5.83 -1.06
C LEU A 63 -12.51 -6.72 -0.71
N CYS A 64 -13.41 -6.24 0.16
CA CYS A 64 -14.53 -7.03 0.66
C CYS A 64 -15.92 -6.47 0.30
N LYS A 65 -15.99 -5.36 -0.43
CA LYS A 65 -17.23 -4.68 -0.86
C LYS A 65 -18.10 -4.08 0.25
N GLU A 66 -17.75 -4.25 1.52
CA GLU A 66 -18.38 -3.57 2.66
C GLU A 66 -18.39 -2.04 2.49
N PRO A 67 -19.46 -1.32 2.91
CA PRO A 67 -19.58 0.10 2.70
C PRO A 67 -18.60 0.89 3.59
N ILE A 68 -17.80 1.73 2.95
CA ILE A 68 -16.88 2.66 3.60
C ILE A 68 -17.44 4.07 3.51
N THR A 69 -17.32 4.82 4.60
CA THR A 69 -17.64 6.25 4.66
C THR A 69 -16.44 7.04 5.15
N LYS A 70 -16.38 8.35 4.87
CA LYS A 70 -15.31 9.21 5.38
C LYS A 70 -15.22 9.22 6.92
N ARG A 71 -16.38 9.12 7.60
CA ARG A 71 -16.47 9.09 9.07
C ARG A 71 -16.00 7.76 9.68
N SER A 72 -15.96 6.69 8.90
CA SER A 72 -15.53 5.37 9.36
C SER A 72 -14.04 5.09 9.17
N LEU A 73 -13.24 6.11 8.83
CA LEU A 73 -11.80 5.99 8.63
C LEU A 73 -11.07 6.41 9.91
N THR A 74 -10.13 5.57 10.34
CA THR A 74 -9.28 5.85 11.50
C THR A 74 -7.82 5.75 11.08
N THR A 75 -6.99 6.73 11.44
CA THR A 75 -5.54 6.64 11.19
C THR A 75 -4.91 5.50 11.99
N HIS A 76 -4.04 4.71 11.39
CA HIS A 76 -3.38 3.60 12.05
C HIS A 76 -1.88 3.89 12.27
N SER A 77 -1.56 4.61 13.35
CA SER A 77 -0.19 5.05 13.66
C SER A 77 0.79 3.89 13.83
N THR A 78 0.41 2.80 14.51
CA THR A 78 1.30 1.63 14.68
C THR A 78 1.68 1.00 13.35
N LEU A 79 0.72 0.84 12.42
CA LEU A 79 0.99 0.30 11.10
C LEU A 79 1.91 1.23 10.30
N LYS A 80 1.75 2.55 10.44
CA LYS A 80 2.70 3.52 9.86
C LYS A 80 4.12 3.28 10.37
N SER A 81 4.30 3.12 11.68
CA SER A 81 5.61 2.83 12.27
C SER A 81 6.20 1.51 11.77
N ILE A 82 5.36 0.48 11.57
CA ILE A 82 5.79 -0.81 11.00
C ILE A 82 6.27 -0.63 9.56
N VAL A 83 5.55 0.13 8.73
CA VAL A 83 5.97 0.42 7.34
C VAL A 83 7.31 1.15 7.32
N THR A 84 7.49 2.16 8.18
CA THR A 84 8.77 2.89 8.30
C THR A 84 9.92 1.99 8.77
N ALA A 85 9.67 1.12 9.74
CA ALA A 85 10.67 0.16 10.21
C ALA A 85 11.04 -0.85 9.11
N PHE A 86 10.04 -1.35 8.37
CA PHE A 86 10.25 -2.22 7.21
C PHE A 86 11.14 -1.56 6.15
N GLN A 87 10.86 -0.31 5.78
CA GLN A 87 11.70 0.46 4.85
C GLN A 87 13.14 0.62 5.36
N SER A 88 13.33 0.79 6.67
CA SER A 88 14.66 0.91 7.28
C SER A 88 15.45 -0.39 7.22
N VAL A 89 14.79 -1.53 7.49
CA VAL A 89 15.40 -2.87 7.38
C VAL A 89 15.82 -3.16 5.94
N VAL A 90 14.93 -2.85 5.01
CA VAL A 90 15.16 -2.95 3.57
C VAL A 90 16.41 -2.14 3.17
N ALA A 91 16.47 -0.85 3.53
CA ALA A 91 17.58 0.03 3.17
C ALA A 91 18.93 -0.44 3.75
N ALA A 92 18.93 -0.94 4.99
CA ALA A 92 20.12 -1.50 5.62
C ALA A 92 20.66 -2.72 4.84
N ILE A 93 19.78 -3.63 4.41
CA ILE A 93 20.17 -4.82 3.65
C ILE A 93 20.70 -4.46 2.26
N GLU A 94 20.10 -3.49 1.59
CA GLU A 94 20.61 -3.00 0.31
C GLU A 94 22.02 -2.39 0.44
N SER A 95 22.25 -1.64 1.52
CA SER A 95 23.57 -1.05 1.83
C SER A 95 24.62 -2.13 2.08
N ASP A 96 24.28 -3.18 2.83
CA ASP A 96 25.22 -4.23 3.22
C ASP A 96 25.53 -5.21 2.09
N THR A 97 24.55 -5.51 1.23
CA THR A 97 24.66 -6.56 0.21
C THR A 97 25.01 -6.03 -1.18
N GLY A 98 24.81 -4.73 -1.43
CA GLY A 98 24.88 -4.14 -2.77
C GLY A 98 23.82 -4.66 -3.75
N GLN A 99 22.93 -5.56 -3.30
CA GLN A 99 21.78 -6.01 -4.06
C GLN A 99 20.64 -5.03 -3.80
N LYS A 100 20.31 -4.24 -4.82
CA LYS A 100 19.03 -3.53 -4.83
C LYS A 100 17.92 -4.57 -4.82
N CYS A 101 16.91 -4.37 -3.99
CA CYS A 101 15.66 -5.03 -4.27
C CYS A 101 14.79 -4.02 -4.99
N GLU A 102 14.09 -4.51 -6.00
CA GLU A 102 13.12 -3.71 -6.72
C GLU A 102 11.90 -3.54 -5.82
N TYR A 103 12.03 -2.65 -4.85
CA TYR A 103 10.93 -2.16 -4.05
C TYR A 103 10.22 -1.07 -4.85
N SER A 104 8.90 -1.02 -4.77
CA SER A 104 8.15 0.16 -5.17
C SER A 104 8.57 1.29 -4.23
N GLN A 105 9.59 2.04 -4.65
CA GLN A 105 10.01 3.28 -4.01
C GLN A 105 8.81 4.22 -4.00
N GLY A 106 8.03 4.18 -2.92
CA GLY A 106 7.03 5.18 -2.58
C GLY A 106 7.73 6.48 -2.16
N VAL A 107 8.56 7.04 -3.03
CA VAL A 107 8.93 8.45 -2.94
C VAL A 107 7.67 9.20 -3.37
N GLY A 108 6.99 9.77 -2.38
CA GLY A 108 5.65 10.32 -2.50
C GLY A 108 5.39 11.07 -3.80
N ARG A 109 4.56 10.49 -4.66
CA ARG A 109 3.92 11.25 -5.72
C ARG A 109 2.72 11.98 -5.14
N ARG A 110 2.98 13.17 -4.59
CA ARG A 110 2.09 14.29 -4.90
C ARG A 110 2.13 14.41 -6.42
N ASN A 111 1.00 14.13 -7.07
CA ASN A 111 0.79 14.16 -8.52
C ASN A 111 1.21 12.88 -9.26
N ASN A 112 0.29 11.92 -9.37
CA ASN A 112 0.03 11.35 -10.70
C ASN A 112 -1.41 10.88 -10.82
N MET A 113 -2.20 11.65 -11.56
CA MET A 113 -3.61 11.46 -11.86
C MET A 113 -3.85 10.30 -12.85
N HIS A 114 -2.84 9.45 -13.11
CA HIS A 114 -2.85 8.46 -14.19
C HIS A 114 -3.29 7.06 -13.79
N THR A 115 -3.31 6.69 -12.51
CA THR A 115 -3.82 5.39 -12.05
C THR A 115 -5.31 5.42 -11.72
N PHE A 116 -5.91 6.60 -11.52
CA PHE A 116 -7.33 6.74 -11.20
C PHE A 116 -8.22 6.36 -12.38
N GLU A 117 -7.88 6.81 -13.59
CA GLU A 117 -8.57 6.43 -14.84
C GLU A 117 -8.43 4.93 -15.14
N GLN A 118 -7.24 4.35 -14.93
CA GLN A 118 -7.02 2.91 -15.13
C GLN A 118 -7.78 2.03 -14.11
N TYR A 119 -7.84 2.44 -12.84
CA TYR A 119 -8.58 1.73 -11.80
C TYR A 119 -10.10 1.94 -11.95
N LEU A 120 -10.55 3.13 -12.35
CA LEU A 120 -11.95 3.38 -12.75
C LEU A 120 -12.33 2.51 -13.95
N TRP A 121 -11.44 2.34 -14.94
CA TRP A 121 -11.67 1.45 -16.09
C TRP A 121 -11.73 -0.03 -15.67
N MET A 122 -10.89 -0.48 -14.74
CA MET A 122 -10.94 -1.85 -14.21
C MET A 122 -12.19 -2.13 -13.36
N VAL A 123 -12.63 -1.18 -12.54
CA VAL A 123 -13.71 -1.38 -11.57
C VAL A 123 -15.09 -1.07 -12.14
N LEU A 124 -15.21 -0.18 -13.13
CA LEU A 124 -16.49 0.27 -13.69
C LEU A 124 -16.89 -0.40 -15.02
N LYS A 125 -16.11 -1.34 -15.57
CA LYS A 125 -16.49 -2.11 -16.77
C LYS A 125 -17.17 -3.46 -16.51
N HIS A 126 -17.41 -3.81 -15.25
CA HIS A 126 -18.14 -5.02 -14.87
C HIS A 126 -19.50 -4.76 -14.19
N TYR A 127 -20.07 -3.57 -14.40
CA TYR A 127 -21.47 -3.24 -14.09
C TYR A 127 -22.12 -2.48 -15.24
#